data_AF-A0A3C1JK66-F1
#
_entry.id   AF-A0A3C1JK66-F1
#
_cell.length_a   1.000
_cell.length_b   1.000
_cell.length_c   1.000
_cell.angle_alpha   90.00
_cell.angle_beta   90.00
_cell.angle_gamma   90.00
#
_symmetry.space_group_name_H-M   'P 1'
#
loop_
_entity.id
_entity.type
_entity.pdbx_description
1 polymer ?
#
loop_
_entity_poly.entity_id
_entity_poly.type
_entity_poly.pdbx_seq_one_letter_code
_entity_poly.pdbx_strand_id
1 'polypeptide(L)'
;MLRALRQQLDLSQGQLAQRVGLDRSYINRMEAGERGAPGADVILLIADALKLGAPDTDALLSAGGHPIRALVTLGLDDPTLLALARILTDETLEASARASLRTTIDTVIAHWGKSREAPAPGPVAKRARPSATTLPTAGNGGSR
;
A
#
# COMPACT_ATOMS: atom_id res chain seq x y z
N MET A 1 11.60 -16.13 -1.38
CA MET A 1 10.53 -15.16 -1.68
C MET A 1 10.52 -14.76 -3.16
N LEU A 2 11.51 -14.00 -3.64
CA LEU A 2 11.55 -13.47 -5.02
C LEU A 2 11.31 -14.51 -6.12
N ARG A 3 12.00 -15.66 -6.04
CA ARG A 3 11.83 -16.76 -7.00
C ARG A 3 10.38 -17.23 -7.12
N ALA A 4 9.68 -17.36 -6.00
CA ALA A 4 8.30 -17.83 -5.99
C ALA A 4 7.37 -16.82 -6.68
N LEU A 5 7.48 -15.53 -6.34
CA LEU A 5 6.71 -14.45 -6.98
C LEU A 5 6.96 -14.39 -8.49
N ARG A 6 8.22 -14.51 -8.92
CA ARG A 6 8.57 -14.54 -10.35
C ARG A 6 7.93 -15.74 -11.06
N GLN A 7 7.99 -16.92 -10.45
CA GLN A 7 7.45 -18.16 -11.03
C GLN A 7 5.92 -18.16 -11.11
N GLN A 8 5.22 -17.54 -10.15
CA GLN A 8 3.76 -17.36 -10.20
C GLN A 8 3.31 -16.50 -11.39
N LEU A 9 4.20 -15.69 -11.94
CA LEU A 9 3.97 -14.83 -13.10
C LEU A 9 4.56 -15.42 -14.40
N ASP A 10 4.99 -16.69 -14.38
CA ASP A 10 5.62 -17.40 -15.51
C ASP A 10 6.81 -16.67 -16.17
N LEU A 11 7.53 -15.89 -15.38
CA LEU A 11 8.71 -15.16 -15.85
C LEU A 11 9.97 -15.99 -15.65
N SER A 12 10.89 -15.98 -16.62
CA SER A 12 12.27 -16.42 -16.43
C SER A 12 13.10 -15.35 -15.71
N GLN A 13 14.24 -15.73 -15.13
CA GLN A 13 15.19 -14.79 -14.51
C GLN A 13 15.65 -13.71 -15.51
N GLY A 14 15.87 -14.08 -16.78
CA GLY A 14 16.28 -13.14 -17.83
C GLY A 14 15.17 -12.14 -18.19
N GLN A 15 13.92 -12.59 -18.25
CA GLN A 15 12.78 -11.69 -18.49
C GLN A 15 12.59 -10.70 -17.34
N LEU A 16 12.74 -11.16 -16.08
CA LEU A 16 12.72 -10.25 -14.93
C LEU A 16 13.86 -9.24 -15.02
N ALA A 17 15.10 -9.72 -15.21
CA ALA A 17 16.29 -8.88 -15.34
C ALA A 17 16.12 -7.78 -16.40
N GLN A 18 15.58 -8.13 -17.57
CA GLN A 18 15.30 -7.19 -18.65
C GLN A 18 14.25 -6.13 -18.25
N ARG A 19 13.19 -6.53 -17.52
CA ARG A 19 12.14 -5.59 -17.08
C ARG A 19 12.65 -4.55 -16.08
N VAL A 20 13.55 -4.95 -15.18
CA VAL A 20 14.12 -4.06 -14.15
C VAL A 20 15.43 -3.40 -14.58
N GLY A 21 15.96 -3.71 -15.77
CA GLY A 21 17.25 -3.19 -16.23
C GLY A 21 18.44 -3.70 -15.41
N LEU A 22 18.36 -4.92 -14.87
CA LEU A 22 19.42 -5.57 -14.10
C LEU A 22 20.05 -6.72 -14.90
N ASP A 23 21.21 -7.19 -14.43
CA ASP A 23 21.84 -8.39 -15.00
C ASP A 23 21.14 -9.68 -14.51
N ARG A 24 21.07 -10.70 -15.37
CA ARG A 24 20.50 -12.01 -15.01
C ARG A 24 21.25 -12.64 -13.84
N SER A 25 22.57 -12.50 -13.78
CA SER A 25 23.40 -13.01 -12.69
C SER A 25 23.09 -12.30 -11.37
N TYR A 26 22.71 -11.02 -11.42
CA TYR A 26 22.24 -10.28 -10.26
C TYR A 26 20.90 -10.84 -9.73
N ILE A 27 19.93 -11.09 -10.62
CA ILE A 27 18.66 -11.77 -10.24
C ILE A 27 18.94 -13.16 -9.65
N ASN A 28 19.83 -13.94 -10.28
CA ASN A 28 20.17 -15.28 -9.82
C ASN A 28 20.75 -15.26 -8.39
N ARG A 29 21.70 -14.34 -8.13
CA ARG A 29 22.29 -14.16 -6.80
C ARG A 29 21.28 -13.72 -5.75
N MET A 30 20.37 -12.81 -6.09
CA MET A 30 19.27 -12.41 -5.19
C MET A 30 18.35 -13.58 -4.86
N GLU A 31 17.99 -14.40 -5.84
CA GLU A 31 17.15 -15.59 -5.61
C GLU A 31 17.86 -16.67 -4.81
N ALA A 32 19.19 -16.77 -4.91
CA ALA A 32 20.02 -17.68 -4.15
C ALA A 32 20.32 -17.18 -2.72
N GLY A 33 20.00 -15.92 -2.39
CA GLY A 33 20.31 -15.31 -1.10
C GLY A 33 21.81 -15.05 -0.90
N GLU A 34 22.59 -14.96 -1.98
CA GLU A 34 24.03 -14.70 -1.91
C GLU A 34 24.34 -13.22 -1.62
N ARG A 35 25.38 -12.99 -0.80
CA ARG A 35 25.79 -11.75 -0.11
C ARG A 35 25.35 -10.40 -0.71
N GLY A 36 24.85 -9.55 0.20
CA GLY A 36 24.48 -8.14 0.01
C GLY A 36 22.98 -8.02 -0.23
N ALA A 37 22.21 -7.77 0.84
CA ALA A 37 20.78 -7.48 0.67
C ALA A 37 20.65 -6.33 -0.35
N PRO A 38 19.89 -6.52 -1.45
CA PRO A 38 19.67 -5.44 -2.41
C PRO A 38 19.11 -4.23 -1.67
N GLY A 39 19.45 -3.03 -2.12
CA GLY A 39 18.88 -1.81 -1.56
C GLY A 39 17.35 -1.83 -1.64
N ALA A 40 16.69 -1.12 -0.72
CA ALA A 40 15.23 -1.04 -0.69
C ALA A 40 14.67 -0.51 -2.02
N ASP A 41 15.39 0.41 -2.68
CA ASP A 41 15.10 0.95 -3.99
C ASP A 41 15.06 -0.14 -5.09
N VAL A 42 16.04 -1.04 -5.10
CA VAL A 42 16.09 -2.17 -6.04
C VAL A 42 14.93 -3.14 -5.78
N ILE A 43 14.59 -3.38 -4.51
CA ILE A 43 13.44 -4.22 -4.15
C ILE A 43 12.13 -3.59 -4.62
N LEU A 44 11.96 -2.28 -4.43
CA LEU A 44 10.78 -1.55 -4.88
C LEU A 44 10.68 -1.54 -6.42
N LEU A 45 11.80 -1.41 -7.13
CA LEU A 45 11.84 -1.51 -8.59
C LEU A 45 11.39 -2.90 -9.07
N ILE A 46 11.84 -3.96 -8.41
CA ILE A 46 11.40 -5.33 -8.70
C ILE A 46 9.91 -5.50 -8.41
N ALA A 47 9.42 -4.99 -7.28
CA ALA A 47 8.01 -5.06 -6.92
C ALA A 47 7.13 -4.36 -7.96
N ASP A 48 7.55 -3.19 -8.45
CA ASP A 48 6.85 -2.46 -9.51
C ASP A 48 6.87 -3.22 -10.85
N ALA A 49 8.03 -3.76 -11.26
CA ALA A 49 8.16 -4.54 -12.49
C ALA A 49 7.34 -5.85 -12.48
N LEU A 50 7.11 -6.40 -11.29
CA LEU A 50 6.23 -7.55 -11.05
C LEU A 50 4.77 -7.14 -10.78
N LYS A 51 4.46 -5.84 -10.71
CA LYS A 51 3.14 -5.28 -10.38
C LYS A 51 2.55 -5.83 -9.08
N LEU A 52 3.39 -5.97 -8.07
CA LEU A 52 3.00 -6.52 -6.77
C LEU A 52 2.06 -5.58 -6.02
N GLY A 53 1.11 -6.16 -5.29
CA GLY A 53 0.32 -5.44 -4.30
C GLY A 53 1.14 -5.08 -3.06
N ALA A 54 0.54 -4.27 -2.17
CA ALA A 54 1.20 -3.89 -0.91
C ALA A 54 1.66 -5.09 -0.05
N PRO A 55 0.86 -6.17 0.13
CA PRO A 55 1.28 -7.30 0.96
C PRO A 55 2.55 -8.01 0.42
N ASP A 56 2.59 -8.26 -0.89
CA ASP A 56 3.72 -8.95 -1.52
C ASP A 56 4.97 -8.06 -1.56
N THR A 57 4.79 -6.75 -1.75
CA THR A 57 5.86 -5.76 -1.70
C THR A 57 6.49 -5.70 -0.31
N ASP A 58 5.66 -5.62 0.74
CA ASP A 58 6.11 -5.59 2.13
C ASP A 58 6.81 -6.91 2.52
N ALA A 59 6.30 -8.05 2.06
CA ALA A 59 6.96 -9.34 2.25
C ALA A 59 8.33 -9.41 1.54
N LEU A 60 8.46 -8.82 0.35
CA LEU A 60 9.73 -8.77 -0.38
C LEU A 60 10.75 -7.84 0.31
N LEU A 61 10.32 -6.67 0.80
CA LEU A 61 11.15 -5.76 1.59
C LEU A 61 11.65 -6.44 2.88
N SER A 62 10.75 -7.07 3.62
CA SER A 62 11.09 -7.78 4.85
C SER A 62 12.06 -8.93 4.60
N ALA A 63 11.89 -9.71 3.53
CA ALA A 63 12.82 -10.76 3.14
C ALA A 63 14.21 -10.21 2.75
N GLY A 64 14.27 -8.96 2.28
CA GLY A 64 15.50 -8.23 2.04
C GLY A 64 16.08 -7.52 3.27
N GLY A 65 15.49 -7.68 4.46
CA GLY A 65 15.95 -7.02 5.69
C GLY A 65 15.61 -5.53 5.79
N HIS A 66 14.66 -5.05 4.99
CA HIS A 66 14.21 -3.66 5.01
C HIS A 66 12.89 -3.51 5.77
N PRO A 67 12.65 -2.34 6.40
CA PRO A 67 11.35 -2.06 7.00
C PRO A 67 10.27 -1.98 5.92
N ILE A 68 9.06 -2.45 6.26
CA ILE A 68 7.91 -2.32 5.38
C ILE A 68 7.50 -0.85 5.22
N ARG A 69 6.83 -0.52 4.12
CA ARG A 69 6.55 0.87 3.76
C ARG A 69 5.69 1.59 4.79
N ALA A 70 4.72 0.88 5.39
CA ALA A 70 3.85 1.43 6.41
C ALA A 70 4.62 1.90 7.66
N LEU A 71 5.62 1.14 8.09
CA LEU A 71 6.47 1.50 9.24
C LEU A 71 7.32 2.73 8.96
N VAL A 72 7.89 2.83 7.76
CA VAL A 72 8.66 4.03 7.36
C VAL A 72 7.75 5.26 7.29
N THR A 73 6.54 5.11 6.76
CA THR A 73 5.59 6.22 6.62
C THR A 73 5.07 6.72 7.97
N LEU A 74 4.82 5.79 8.91
CA LEU A 74 4.35 6.13 10.24
C LEU A 74 5.47 6.73 11.12
N GLY A 75 6.72 6.35 10.87
CA GLY A 75 7.88 6.68 11.69
C GLY A 75 8.28 5.49 12.56
N LEU A 76 9.55 5.09 12.50
CA LEU A 76 10.09 3.99 13.31
C LEU A 76 10.19 4.35 14.80
N ASP A 77 10.12 5.64 15.10
CA ASP A 77 10.08 6.22 16.44
C ASP A 77 8.66 6.48 16.95
N ASP A 78 7.63 6.02 16.23
CA ASP A 78 6.24 6.14 16.67
C ASP A 78 6.08 5.55 18.09
N PRO A 79 5.60 6.34 19.07
CA PRO A 79 5.57 5.91 20.47
C PRO A 79 4.62 4.74 20.71
N THR A 80 3.56 4.61 19.91
CA THR A 80 2.58 3.52 20.03
C THR A 80 3.20 2.21 19.56
N LEU A 81 3.85 2.21 18.40
CA LEU A 81 4.57 1.05 17.90
C LEU A 81 5.71 0.63 18.83
N LEU A 82 6.48 1.58 19.36
CA LEU A 82 7.54 1.29 20.31
C LEU A 82 7.00 0.68 21.61
N ALA A 83 5.89 1.18 22.14
CA ALA A 83 5.26 0.61 23.32
C ALA A 83 4.77 -0.83 23.07
N LEU A 84 4.11 -1.08 21.94
CA LEU A 84 3.69 -2.41 21.53
C LEU A 84 4.86 -3.36 21.34
N ALA A 85 5.92 -2.92 20.66
CA ALA A 85 7.12 -3.70 20.44
C ALA A 85 7.73 -4.13 21.78
N ARG A 86 7.93 -3.19 22.72
CA ARG A 86 8.48 -3.48 24.06
C ARG A 86 7.71 -4.57 24.79
N ILE A 87 6.38 -4.48 24.80
CA ILE A 87 5.54 -5.48 25.49
C ILE A 87 5.59 -6.83 24.77
N LEU A 88 5.51 -6.84 23.44
CA LEU A 88 5.47 -8.07 22.66
C LEU A 88 6.81 -8.83 22.69
N THR A 89 7.93 -8.12 22.82
CA THR A 89 9.28 -8.69 22.92
C THR A 89 9.73 -8.94 24.35
N ASP A 90 8.94 -8.58 25.36
CA ASP A 90 9.26 -8.87 26.76
C ASP A 90 9.26 -10.39 27.00
N GLU A 91 10.42 -10.94 27.34
CA GLU A 91 10.61 -12.36 27.59
C GLU A 91 9.96 -12.82 28.90
N THR A 92 9.70 -11.89 29.83
CA THR A 92 9.03 -12.18 31.11
C THR A 92 7.51 -12.26 30.97
N LEU A 93 6.96 -11.79 29.85
CA LEU A 93 5.52 -11.84 29.58
C LEU A 93 5.07 -13.27 29.25
N GLU A 94 4.07 -13.75 29.98
CA GLU A 94 3.45 -15.04 29.75
C GLU A 94 2.89 -15.16 28.33
N ALA A 95 3.02 -16.34 27.72
CA ALA A 95 2.53 -16.59 26.36
C ALA A 95 1.02 -16.32 26.21
N SER A 96 0.22 -16.63 27.23
CA SER A 96 -1.24 -16.38 27.26
C SER A 96 -1.55 -14.88 27.26
N ALA A 97 -0.82 -14.09 28.06
CA ALA A 97 -0.96 -12.64 28.11
C ALA A 97 -0.55 -11.99 26.77
N ARG A 98 0.55 -12.45 26.16
CA ARG A 98 0.98 -12.01 24.82
C ARG A 98 -0.07 -12.30 23.75
N ALA A 99 -0.71 -13.48 23.81
CA ALA A 99 -1.80 -13.84 22.89
C ALA A 99 -3.07 -12.99 23.11
N SER A 100 -3.41 -12.69 24.37
CA SER A 100 -4.52 -11.80 24.72
C SER A 100 -4.32 -10.38 24.18
N LEU A 101 -3.11 -9.83 24.29
CA LEU A 101 -2.77 -8.53 23.71
C LEU A 101 -2.98 -8.51 22.19
N ARG A 102 -2.48 -9.53 21.48
CA ARG A 102 -2.67 -9.65 20.02
C ARG A 102 -4.15 -9.69 19.64
N THR A 103 -4.94 -10.51 20.33
CA THR A 103 -6.39 -10.60 20.11
C THR A 103 -7.10 -9.26 20.32
N THR A 104 -6.67 -8.50 21.32
CA THR A 104 -7.21 -7.16 21.61
C THR A 104 -6.88 -6.19 20.47
N ILE A 105 -5.63 -6.19 19.99
CA ILE A 105 -5.19 -5.37 18.85
C ILE A 105 -5.97 -5.73 17.59
N ASP A 106 -6.13 -7.02 17.29
CA ASP A 106 -6.89 -7.50 16.14
C ASP A 106 -8.35 -7.03 16.18
N THR A 107 -8.96 -7.04 17.37
CA THR A 107 -10.32 -6.54 17.59
C THR A 107 -10.42 -5.04 17.29
N VAL A 108 -9.46 -4.25 17.77
CA VAL A 108 -9.40 -2.80 17.48
C VAL A 108 -9.21 -2.55 15.99
N ILE A 109 -8.27 -3.25 15.33
CA ILE A 109 -8.02 -3.12 13.88
C ILE A 109 -9.29 -3.46 13.09
N ALA A 110 -9.97 -4.56 13.43
CA ALA A 110 -11.19 -4.98 12.75
C ALA A 110 -12.33 -3.95 12.91
N HIS A 111 -12.43 -3.33 14.08
CA HIS A 111 -13.41 -2.28 14.36
C HIS A 111 -13.21 -1.05 13.45
N TRP A 112 -11.97 -0.57 13.34
CA TRP A 112 -11.64 0.59 12.50
C TRP A 112 -11.61 0.26 11.01
N GLY A 113 -11.29 -0.99 10.64
CA GLY A 113 -11.33 -1.47 9.26
C GLY A 113 -12.75 -1.40 8.67
N LYS A 114 -13.75 -1.90 9.41
CA LYS A 114 -15.16 -1.83 9.02
C LYS A 114 -15.67 -0.38 8.89
N SER A 115 -15.13 0.53 9.70
CA SER A 115 -15.51 1.95 9.68
C SER A 115 -14.97 2.70 8.45
N ARG A 116 -13.91 2.21 7.79
CA ARG A 116 -13.37 2.78 6.54
C ARG A 116 -14.17 2.39 5.29
N GLU A 117 -15.02 1.36 5.37
CA GLU A 117 -15.80 0.84 4.24
C GLU A 117 -17.12 1.61 4.01
N ALA A 118 -17.45 2.60 4.86
CA ALA A 118 -18.55 3.54 4.59
C ALA A 118 -18.21 4.40 3.36
N PRO A 119 -19.04 4.39 2.29
CA PRO A 119 -18.73 5.12 1.07
C PRO A 119 -18.70 6.63 1.34
N ALA A 120 -17.64 7.28 0.86
CA ALA A 120 -17.54 8.74 0.85
C ALA A 120 -18.80 9.34 0.17
N PRO A 121 -19.41 10.40 0.72
CA PRO A 121 -20.47 11.11 0.01
C PRO A 121 -19.88 11.62 -1.31
N GLY A 122 -20.47 11.15 -2.42
CA GLY A 122 -20.05 11.51 -3.78
C GLY A 122 -20.01 13.02 -4.01
N PRO A 123 -19.31 13.49 -5.05
CA PRO A 123 -19.07 14.90 -5.27
C PRO A 123 -20.41 15.63 -5.44
N VAL A 124 -20.67 16.60 -4.56
CA VAL A 124 -21.79 17.53 -4.68
C VAL A 124 -21.71 18.17 -6.07
N ALA A 125 -22.68 17.84 -6.93
CA ALA A 125 -22.75 18.34 -8.29
C ALA A 125 -22.67 19.87 -8.30
N LYS A 126 -21.73 20.41 -9.08
CA LYS A 126 -21.67 21.84 -9.42
C LYS A 126 -23.04 22.27 -9.94
N ARG A 127 -23.73 23.13 -9.20
CA ARG A 127 -24.87 23.90 -9.74
C ARG A 127 -24.34 24.75 -10.91
N ALA A 128 -24.68 24.35 -12.12
CA ALA A 128 -24.53 25.19 -13.30
C ALA A 128 -25.43 26.43 -13.14
N ARG A 129 -24.84 27.61 -13.33
CA ARG A 129 -25.60 28.86 -13.50
C ARG A 129 -26.35 28.77 -14.84
N PRO A 130 -27.66 29.01 -14.93
CA PRO A 130 -28.29 29.18 -16.23
C PRO A 130 -27.91 30.57 -16.79
N SER A 131 -27.17 30.55 -17.91
CA SER A 131 -26.94 31.72 -18.75
C SER A 131 -28.16 31.98 -19.63
N ALA A 132 -28.63 33.24 -19.60
CA ALA A 132 -29.37 33.99 -20.61
C ALA A 132 -30.36 33.22 -21.52
N THR A 133 -31.65 33.35 -21.21
CA THR A 133 -32.73 33.13 -22.17
C THR A 133 -32.87 34.36 -23.07
N THR A 134 -32.68 34.13 -24.36
CA THR A 134 -32.98 35.02 -25.48
C THR A 134 -34.48 35.35 -25.53
N LEU A 135 -34.78 36.60 -25.93
CA LEU A 135 -36.12 37.15 -26.20
C LEU A 135 -37.07 36.21 -26.97
N PRO A 136 -38.38 36.45 -26.84
CA PRO A 136 -39.15 36.72 -28.06
C PRO A 136 -39.92 38.03 -28.01
N THR A 137 -39.93 38.69 -29.17
CA THR A 137 -40.68 39.86 -29.56
C THR A 137 -42.17 39.54 -29.70
N ALA A 138 -43.02 40.29 -28.98
CA ALA A 138 -44.43 40.58 -29.29
C ALA A 138 -44.79 41.81 -28.44
N GLY A 139 -45.37 42.91 -28.92
CA GLY A 139 -46.38 43.01 -29.95
C GLY A 139 -47.65 43.57 -29.32
N ASN A 140 -47.77 44.89 -29.35
CA ASN A 140 -49.02 45.68 -29.41
C ASN A 140 -49.89 45.88 -28.15
N GLY A 141 -50.30 47.15 -27.92
CA GLY A 141 -51.49 47.46 -27.13
C GLY A 141 -51.55 48.87 -26.50
N GLY A 142 -52.24 49.79 -27.15
CA GLY A 142 -53.24 50.61 -26.44
C GLY A 142 -52.95 52.10 -26.25
N SER A 143 -53.34 52.90 -27.25
CA SER A 143 -53.71 54.30 -27.09
C SER A 143 -54.92 54.46 -26.15
N ARG A 144 -54.90 55.48 -25.30
CA ARG A 144 -55.97 56.48 -25.13
C ARG A 144 -55.43 57.71 -24.43
#